data_AF-A0A355BL81-F1
#
_entry.id   AF-A0A355BL81-F1
#
_cell.length_a   1.000
_cell.length_b   1.000
_cell.length_c   1.000
_cell.angle_alpha   90.00
_cell.angle_beta   90.00
_cell.angle_gamma   90.00
#
_symmetry.space_group_name_H-M   'P 1'
#
loop_
_entity.id
_entity.type
_entity.pdbx_description
1 polymer ?
#
loop_
_entity_poly.entity_id
_entity_poly.type
_entity_poly.pdbx_seq_one_letter_code
_entity_poly.pdbx_strand_id
1 'polypeptide(L)' 'MTVAQKNPVVTINMADGGQIKVELYPNVAPNTVRNFIALVQKGFYDGTIFHRVIPGFMI' A
#
# COMPACT_ATOMS: atom_id res chain seq x y z
N MET A 1 16.76 17.43 -15.23
CA MET A 1 16.85 17.06 -13.81
C MET A 1 15.44 16.88 -13.27
N THR A 2 14.84 15.70 -13.39
CA THR A 2 13.54 15.39 -12.80
C THR A 2 13.78 14.91 -11.38
N VAL A 3 13.36 15.72 -10.40
CA VAL A 3 13.48 15.41 -8.98
C VAL A 3 12.89 14.02 -8.71
N ALA A 4 13.74 13.08 -8.30
CA ALA A 4 13.31 11.80 -7.77
C ALA A 4 12.65 12.06 -6.41
N GLN A 5 11.41 12.53 -6.41
CA GLN A 5 10.60 12.54 -5.20
C GLN A 5 10.40 11.08 -4.81
N LYS A 6 11.01 10.70 -3.69
CA LYS A 6 10.93 9.36 -3.13
C LYS A 6 9.50 9.15 -2.65
N ASN A 7 8.68 8.57 -3.53
CA ASN A 7 7.29 8.24 -3.23
C ASN A 7 7.25 7.29 -2.01
N PRO A 8 6.29 7.46 -1.09
CA PRO A 8 6.13 6.53 0.01
C PRO A 8 5.84 5.12 -0.53
N VAL A 9 6.71 4.17 -0.19
CA VAL A 9 6.53 2.75 -0.55
C VAL A 9 6.04 2.00 0.67
N VAL A 10 4.94 1.28 0.52
CA VAL A 10 4.37 0.41 1.55
C VAL A 10 4.63 -1.02 1.15
N THR A 11 5.13 -1.82 2.10
CA THR A 11 5.33 -3.26 1.91
C THR A 11 4.25 -4.00 2.68
N ILE A 12 3.43 -4.75 1.97
CA ILE A 12 2.39 -5.61 2.54
C ILE A 12 2.94 -7.02 2.59
N ASN A 13 3.11 -7.55 3.80
CA ASN A 13 3.52 -8.93 4.02
C ASN A 13 2.27 -9.79 4.12
N MET A 14 2.19 -10.83 3.28
CA MET A 14 1.11 -11.81 3.32
C MET A 14 1.51 -12.98 4.22
N ALA A 15 0.52 -13.61 4.83
CA ALA A 15 0.73 -14.74 5.75
C ALA A 15 1.41 -15.95 5.07
N ASP A 16 1.24 -16.10 3.75
CA ASP A 16 1.86 -17.14 2.93
C ASP A 16 3.32 -16.80 2.52
N GLY A 17 3.92 -15.79 3.14
CA GLY A 17 5.29 -15.35 2.84
C GLY A 17 5.46 -14.48 1.59
N GLY A 18 4.37 -14.23 0.85
CA GLY A 18 4.38 -13.29 -0.26
C GLY A 18 4.53 -11.84 0.21
N GLN A 19 5.24 -11.02 -0.57
CA GLN A 19 5.41 -9.59 -0.28
C GLN A 19 4.97 -8.75 -1.47
N ILE A 20 4.11 -7.76 -1.21
CA ILE A 20 3.65 -6.81 -2.21
C ILE A 20 4.24 -5.45 -1.86
N LYS A 21 4.95 -4.83 -2.81
CA LYS A 21 5.45 -3.46 -2.68
C LYS A 21 4.54 -2.53 -3.46
N VAL A 22 3.96 -1.56 -2.77
CA VAL A 22 3.04 -0.57 -3.32
C VAL A 22 3.69 0.80 -3.23
N GLU A 23 3.89 1.44 -4.38
CA GLU A 23 4.35 2.83 -4.43
C GLU A 23 3.13 3.78 -4.46
N LEU A 24 3.12 4.75 -3.54
CA LEU A 24 2.04 5.71 -3.39
C LEU A 24 2.44 7.06 -3.99
N TYR A 25 1.55 7.68 -4.77
CA TYR A 25 1.81 8.96 -5.44
C TYR A 25 1.09 10.13 -4.74
N PRO A 26 1.73 10.78 -3.74
CA PRO A 26 1.10 11.90 -3.03
C PRO A 26 0.86 13.11 -3.94
N ASN A 27 1.61 13.24 -5.03
CA ASN A 27 1.43 14.31 -6.01
C ASN A 27 0.11 14.20 -6.79
N VAL A 28 -0.42 12.98 -6.94
CA VAL A 28 -1.67 12.74 -7.66
C VAL A 28 -2.84 12.70 -6.68
N ALA A 29 -2.67 12.04 -5.52
CA ALA A 29 -3.74 11.84 -4.54
C ALA A 29 -3.24 12.05 -3.09
N PRO A 30 -2.96 13.30 -2.68
CA PRO A 30 -2.33 13.58 -1.38
C PRO A 30 -3.20 13.16 -0.19
N ASN A 31 -4.52 13.36 -0.28
CA ASN A 31 -5.47 13.00 0.78
C ASN A 31 -5.55 11.49 0.99
N THR A 32 -5.61 10.72 -0.09
CA THR A 32 -5.67 9.25 -0.06
C THR A 32 -4.39 8.67 0.51
N VAL A 33 -3.23 9.15 0.04
CA VAL A 33 -1.92 8.69 0.53
C VAL A 33 -1.78 8.97 2.02
N ARG A 34 -2.15 10.17 2.48
CA ARG A 34 -2.10 10.51 3.91
C ARG A 34 -3.01 9.61 4.75
N ASN A 35 -4.26 9.38 4.31
CA ASN A 35 -5.19 8.53 5.03
C ASN A 35 -4.69 7.07 5.09
N PHE A 36 -4.18 6.56 3.97
CA PHE A 36 -3.64 5.20 3.88
C PHE A 36 -2.44 5.00 4.82
N ILE A 37 -1.47 5.91 4.80
CA ILE A 37 -0.31 5.86 5.72
C ILE A 37 -0.76 5.91 7.17
N ALA A 38 -1.72 6.77 7.52
CA ALA A 38 -2.23 6.88 8.88
C ALA A 38 -2.94 5.60 9.35
N LEU A 39 -3.69 4.92 8.48
CA LEU A 39 -4.33 3.63 8.79
C LEU A 39 -3.30 2.52 8.97
N VAL A 40 -2.29 2.46 8.09
CA VAL A 40 -1.18 1.50 8.18
C VAL A 40 -0.39 1.69 9.49
N GLN A 41 -0.03 2.93 9.84
CA GLN A 41 0.69 3.22 11.10
C GLN A 41 -0.12 2.89 12.35
N LYS A 42 -1.45 2.91 12.26
CA LYS A 42 -2.35 2.49 13.35
C LYS A 42 -2.51 0.97 13.44
N GLY A 43 -1.87 0.20 12.56
CA GLY A 43 -2.04 -1.25 12.49
C GLY A 43 -3.44 -1.67 12.05
N PHE A 44 -4.19 -0.80 11.36
CA PHE A 44 -5.59 -1.09 10.96
C PHE A 44 -5.68 -2.30 10.01
N TYR A 45 -4.66 -2.49 9.18
CA TYR A 45 -4.58 -3.61 8.24
C TYR A 45 -3.89 -4.85 8.84
N ASP A 46 -3.38 -4.76 10.07
CA ASP A 46 -2.70 -5.89 10.72
C ASP A 46 -3.72 -6.99 11.05
N GLY A 47 -3.47 -8.21 10.56
CA GLY A 47 -4.42 -9.33 10.68
C GLY A 47 -5.59 -9.27 9.69
N THR A 48 -5.67 -8.24 8.83
CA THR A 48 -6.66 -8.20 7.76
C THR A 48 -6.22 -9.12 6.62
N ILE A 49 -7.08 -10.05 6.23
CA ILE A 49 -6.89 -10.90 5.06
C ILE A 49 -7.47 -10.23 3.81
N PHE A 50 -6.91 -10.54 2.64
CA PHE A 50 -7.56 -10.24 1.38
C PHE A 50 -8.78 -11.15 1.24
N HIS A 51 -9.95 -10.64 1.62
CA HIS A 51 -11.22 -11.38 1.57
C HIS A 51 -11.63 -11.76 0.14
N ARG A 52 -11.00 -11.15 -0.88
CA ARG A 52 -11.28 -11.41 -2.28
C ARG A 52 -10.00 -11.38 -3.11
N VAL A 53 -9.63 -12.54 -3.64
CA VAL A 53 -8.48 -12.69 -4.53
C VAL A 53 -8.99 -13.18 -5.88
N ILE A 54 -8.97 -12.32 -6.90
CA ILE A 54 -9.29 -12.69 -8.28
C ILE A 54 -7.99 -12.74 -9.08
N PRO A 55 -7.46 -13.94 -9.39
CA PRO A 55 -6.25 -14.06 -10.18
C PRO A 55 -6.44 -13.38 -11.54
N GLY A 56 -5.54 -12.44 -11.86
CA GLY A 56 -5.56 -11.69 -13.12
C GLY A 56 -6.44 -10.43 -13.15
N PHE A 57 -7.05 -10.01 -12.02
CA PHE A 57 -7.89 -8.81 -12.01
C PHE A 57 -7.63 -7.89 -10.81
N MET A 58 -7.92 -8.35 -9.59
CA MET A 58 -7.74 -7.58 -8.35
C MET A 58 -7.53 -8.54 -7.18
N ILE A 59 -6.67 -8.11 -6.25
CA ILE A 59 -6.37 -8.73 -4.95
C ILE A 59 -6.61 -7.67 -3.88
#